data_AF-A0A066Z4C5-F1
#
_entry.id   AF-A0A066Z4C5-F1
#
_cell.length_a   1.000
_cell.length_b   1.000
_cell.length_c   1.000
_cell.angle_alpha   90.00
_cell.angle_beta   90.00
_cell.angle_gamma   90.00
#
_symmetry.space_group_name_H-M   'P 1'
#
loop_
_entity.id
_entity.type
_entity.pdbx_description
1 polymer ?
#
loop_
_entity_poly.entity_id
_entity_poly.type
_entity_poly.pdbx_seq_one_letter_code
_entity_poly.pdbx_strand_id
1 'polypeptide(L)' 'MTPIQVLHGQPTPEELATVLAVVQARAAAGALAAPASGPASAWSGRAVRPVPAPGPHAWRTSLWPR' A
#
# COMPACT_ATOMS: atom_id res chain seq x y z
N MET A 1 -6.57 -16.15 1.71
CA MET A 1 -6.05 -15.01 2.48
C MET A 1 -4.54 -15.02 2.33
N THR A 2 -3.93 -13.94 1.87
CA THR A 2 -2.47 -13.87 1.76
C THR A 2 -1.86 -13.92 3.17
N PRO A 3 -0.89 -14.81 3.43
CA PRO A 3 -0.26 -14.89 4.75
C PRO A 3 0.46 -13.58 5.09
N ILE A 4 0.37 -13.14 6.34
CA ILE A 4 1.10 -11.96 6.85
C ILE A 4 2.57 -12.37 7.06
N GLN A 5 3.50 -11.58 6.53
CA GLN A 5 4.94 -11.86 6.61
C GLN A 5 5.69 -10.72 7.32
N VAL A 6 6.63 -11.09 8.19
CA VAL A 6 7.58 -10.15 8.79
C VAL A 6 8.78 -10.02 7.85
N LEU A 7 8.95 -8.83 7.26
CA LEU A 7 10.05 -8.58 6.33
C LEU A 7 11.38 -8.29 7.03
N HIS A 8 11.33 -7.69 8.23
CA HIS A 8 12.50 -7.31 9.02
C HIS A 8 12.26 -7.52 10.52
N GLY A 9 13.30 -7.92 11.24
CA GLY A 9 13.25 -8.20 12.68
C GLY A 9 12.92 -9.66 13.03
N GLN A 10 12.92 -9.96 14.33
CA GLN A 10 12.57 -11.26 14.91
C GLN A 10 11.61 -11.04 16.09
N PRO A 11 10.36 -10.59 15.84
CA PRO A 11 9.40 -10.37 16.90
C PRO A 11 9.03 -11.70 17.54
N THR A 12 8.72 -11.68 18.84
CA THR A 12 8.16 -12.87 19.47
C THR A 12 6.74 -13.15 18.95
N PRO A 13 6.25 -14.39 19.02
CA PRO A 13 4.87 -14.70 18.63
C PRO A 13 3.83 -13.84 19.37
N GLU A 14 4.10 -13.50 20.63
CA GLU A 14 3.25 -12.69 21.49
C GLU A 14 3.19 -11.23 21.01
N GLU A 15 4.34 -10.67 20.62
CA GLU A 15 4.42 -9.32 20.05
C GLU A 15 3.67 -9.22 18.72
N LEU A 16 3.87 -10.21 17.84
CA LEU A 16 3.13 -10.29 16.57
C LEU A 16 1.62 -10.37 16.82
N ALA A 17 1.19 -11.24 17.73
CA ALA A 17 -0.23 -11.39 18.09
C ALA A 17 -0.82 -10.07 18.62
N THR A 18 -0.05 -9.35 19.45
CA THR A 18 -0.46 -8.05 20.01
C THR A 18 -0.67 -7.02 18.89
N VAL A 19 0.28 -6.90 17.96
CA VAL A 19 0.17 -5.99 16.81
C VAL A 19 -1.04 -6.34 15.96
N LEU A 20 -1.25 -7.63 15.66
CA LEU A 20 -2.39 -8.09 14.88
C LEU A 20 -3.72 -7.77 15.57
N ALA A 21 -3.82 -7.96 16.89
CA ALA A 21 -5.02 -7.64 17.66
C ALA A 21 -5.36 -6.14 17.58
N VAL A 22 -4.35 -5.26 17.72
CA VAL A 22 -4.55 -3.80 17.62
C VAL A 22 -4.97 -3.39 16.21
N VAL A 23 -4.33 -3.93 15.17
CA VAL A 23 -4.67 -3.64 13.77
C VAL A 23 -6.10 -4.06 13.46
N GLN A 24 -6.50 -5.27 13.89
CA GLN A 24 -7.85 -5.79 13.69
C GLN A 24 -8.90 -4.96 14.46
N ALA A 25 -8.62 -4.60 15.71
CA ALA A 25 -9.52 -3.76 16.51
C ALA A 25 -9.73 -2.38 15.86
N ARG A 26 -8.67 -1.77 15.33
CA ARG A 26 -8.76 -0.49 14.61
C ARG A 26 -9.53 -0.62 13.31
N ALA A 27 -9.33 -1.70 12.56
CA ALA A 27 -10.08 -1.97 11.34
C ALA A 27 -11.58 -2.17 11.62
N ALA A 28 -11.93 -2.91 12.68
CA ALA A 28 -13.32 -3.10 13.10
C ALA A 28 -13.96 -1.78 13.53
N ALA A 29 -13.26 -0.94 14.31
CA ALA A 29 -13.73 0.38 14.68
C ALA A 29 -13.94 1.29 13.46
N GLY A 30 -13.05 1.23 12.48
CA GLY A 30 -13.17 1.96 11.21
C GLY A 30 -14.30 1.47 10.31
N ALA A 31 -14.66 0.19 10.38
CA ALA A 31 -15.79 -0.38 9.62
C ALA A 31 -17.16 0.02 10.19
N LEU A 32 -17.24 0.25 11.51
CA LEU A 32 -18.45 0.74 12.18
C LEU A 32 -18.65 2.26 11.99
N ALA A 33 -17.57 3.00 11.76
CA ALA A 33 -17.68 4.36 11.28
C ALA A 33 -18.18 4.31 9.83
N ALA A 34 -19.37 4.86 9.55
CA ALA A 34 -19.79 5.12 8.17
C ALA A 34 -18.63 5.82 7.45
N PRO A 35 -18.26 5.42 6.23
CA PRO A 35 -17.20 6.11 5.52
C PRO A 35 -17.65 7.55 5.39
N ALA A 36 -17.04 8.46 6.16
CA ALA A 36 -17.16 9.85 5.87
C ALA A 36 -16.70 9.96 4.42
N SER A 37 -17.54 10.50 3.54
CA SER A 37 -17.13 10.92 2.21
C SER A 37 -16.19 12.14 2.36
N GLY A 38 -15.11 11.96 3.10
CA GLY A 38 -14.02 12.89 3.13
C GLY A 38 -13.42 12.95 1.72
N PRO A 39 -12.79 14.08 1.37
CA PRO A 39 -12.15 14.20 0.07
C PRO A 39 -11.24 13.00 -0.15
N ALA A 40 -11.36 12.35 -1.32
CA ALA A 40 -10.48 11.26 -1.68
C ALA A 40 -9.03 11.71 -1.47
N SER A 41 -8.26 10.94 -0.70
CA SER A 41 -6.86 11.28 -0.50
C SER A 41 -6.18 11.39 -1.87
N ALA A 42 -5.26 12.34 -2.04
CA ALA A 42 -4.50 12.47 -3.30
C ALA A 42 -3.78 11.16 -3.68
N TRP A 43 -3.57 10.27 -2.70
CA TRP A 43 -3.00 8.94 -2.83
C TRP A 43 -4.01 7.88 -3.32
N SER A 44 -5.27 7.95 -2.90
CA SER A 44 -6.31 6.95 -3.20
C SER A 44 -7.25 7.35 -4.33
N GLY A 45 -7.38 8.65 -4.63
CA GLY A 45 -8.35 9.20 -5.58
C GLY A 45 -7.85 9.37 -7.01
N ARG A 46 -6.56 9.15 -7.29
CA ARG A 46 -6.05 9.30 -8.66
C ARG A 46 -6.43 8.09 -9.49
N ALA A 47 -7.35 8.29 -10.44
CA ALA A 47 -7.36 7.53 -11.67
C ALA A 47 -6.01 7.76 -12.36
N VAL A 48 -5.13 6.74 -12.34
CA VAL A 48 -3.82 6.82 -12.98
C VAL A 48 -4.06 6.91 -14.49
N ARG A 49 -3.72 8.06 -15.10
CA ARG A 49 -3.73 8.15 -16.56
C ARG A 49 -2.80 7.06 -17.12
N PRO A 50 -3.22 6.32 -18.17
CA PRO A 50 -2.35 5.34 -18.79
C PRO A 50 -1.04 5.98 -19.20
N VAL A 51 0.08 5.40 -18.79
CA VAL A 51 1.41 5.81 -19.25
C VAL A 51 1.66 5.09 -20.57
N PRO A 52 2.15 5.78 -21.63
CA PRO A 52 2.52 5.12 -22.87
C PRO A 52 3.54 4.01 -22.60
N ALA A 53 3.40 2.88 -23.30
CA ALA A 53 4.39 1.81 -23.19
C ALA A 53 5.76 2.31 -23.68
N PRO A 54 6.86 1.96 -22.99
CA PRO A 54 8.19 2.30 -23.47
C PRO A 54 8.44 1.68 -24.84
N GLY A 55 8.93 2.48 -25.78
CA GLY A 55 9.32 2.00 -27.11
C GLY A 55 10.55 1.08 -27.06
N PRO A 56 10.88 0.40 -28.17
CA PRO A 56 12.11 -0.35 -28.30
C PRO A 56 13.30 0.57 -27.95
N HIS A 57 14.17 0.11 -27.05
CA HIS A 57 15.35 0.85 -26.54
C HIS A 57 15.10 1.96 -25.51
N ALA A 58 13.86 2.24 -25.09
CA ALA A 58 13.57 3.31 -24.14
C ALA A 58 14.38 3.21 -22.81
N TRP A 59 14.62 2.00 -22.32
CA TRP A 59 15.47 1.78 -21.15
C TRP A 59 16.95 2.06 -21.44
N ARG A 60 17.43 1.67 -22.62
CA ARG A 60 18.83 1.81 -23.04
C ARG A 60 19.23 3.26 -23.26
N THR A 61 18.29 4.09 -23.70
CA THR A 61 18.51 5.52 -23.98
C THR A 61 18.05 6.44 -22.85
N SER A 62 17.56 5.88 -21.73
CA SER A 62 17.08 6.66 -20.58
C SER A 62 18.14 7.58 -19.95
N LEU A 63 19.41 7.27 -20.19
CA LEU A 63 20.59 7.95 -19.63
C LEU A 63 21.22 8.94 -20.62
N TRP A 64 20.69 9.06 -21.84
CA TRP A 64 21.31 9.87 -22.88
C TRP A 64 21.05 11.36 -22.63
N PRO A 65 22.02 12.24 -22.92
CA PRO A 65 21.78 13.68 -22.91
C PRO A 65 20.70 14.02 -23.95
N ARG A 66 19.85 14.98 -23.60
CA ARG A 66 18.85 15.54 -24.53
C ARG A 66 19.44 16.63 -25.40
#